data_AF-A0A926NWB0-F1
#
_entry.id   AF-A0A926NWB0-F1
#
_cell.length_a   1.000
_cell.length_b   1.000
_cell.length_c   1.000
_cell.angle_alpha   90.00
_cell.angle_beta   90.00
_cell.angle_gamma   90.00
#
_symmetry.space_group_name_H-M   'P 1'
#
loop_
_entity.id
_entity.type
_entity.pdbx_description
1 polymer ?
#
loop_
_entity_poly.entity_id
_entity_poly.type
_entity_poly.pdbx_seq_one_letter_code
_entity_poly.pdbx_strand_id
1 'polypeptide(L)'
;MEKHERLRFAREKANFSSASSAAESLGVPASTYSSHEDGSRGLKAEEAALYALHFGVSLTWLLYGWNEKYETESNPEEMTFFGEQALAAGIKNYDVFLDAYQEAKVIEMMFLGGRGPRKKFAKLVHLIYDEKLSDMRE
;
A
#
# COMPACT_ATOMS: atom_id res chain seq x y z
N MET A 1 9.05 -2.11 22.22
CA MET A 1 8.46 -1.09 21.32
C MET A 1 7.12 -0.67 21.88
N GLU A 2 6.92 0.63 22.06
CA GLU A 2 5.63 1.25 22.39
C GLU A 2 4.69 1.28 21.17
N LYS A 3 3.40 1.62 21.37
CA LYS A 3 2.38 1.67 20.29
C LYS A 3 2.81 2.54 19.10
N HIS A 4 3.33 3.73 19.40
CA HIS A 4 3.74 4.71 18.40
C HIS A 4 4.97 4.24 17.60
N GLU A 5 5.92 3.56 18.26
CA GLU A 5 7.07 2.92 17.60
C GLU A 5 6.63 1.78 16.68
N ARG A 6 5.66 0.96 17.10
CA ARG A 6 5.06 -0.08 16.26
C ARG A 6 4.32 0.49 15.06
N LEU A 7 3.64 1.63 15.23
CA LEU A 7 2.98 2.34 14.14
C LEU A 7 4.00 2.82 13.09
N ARG A 8 5.10 3.43 13.53
CA ARG A 8 6.21 3.81 12.66
C ARG A 8 6.78 2.60 11.92
N PHE A 9 7.04 1.52 12.64
CA PHE A 9 7.55 0.27 12.05
C PHE A 9 6.61 -0.28 10.97
N ALA A 10 5.30 -0.31 11.25
CA ALA A 10 4.29 -0.77 10.28
C ALA A 10 4.27 0.10 9.03
N ARG A 11 4.34 1.43 9.18
CA ARG A 11 4.42 2.37 8.07
C ARG A 11 5.63 2.09 7.18
N GLU A 12 6.81 1.95 7.79
CA GLU A 12 8.06 1.71 7.05
C GLU A 12 8.05 0.35 6.34
N LYS A 13 7.51 -0.69 6.99
CA LYS A 13 7.30 -2.01 6.38
C LYS A 13 6.27 -2.02 5.27
N ALA A 14 5.31 -1.09 5.30
CA ALA A 14 4.36 -0.87 4.22
C ALA A 14 4.93 -0.01 3.07
N ASN A 15 6.23 0.32 3.11
CA ASN A 15 6.99 1.12 2.13
C ASN A 15 6.61 2.60 2.07
N PHE A 16 6.05 3.17 3.13
CA PHE A 16 5.85 4.61 3.21
C PHE A 16 7.09 5.31 3.76
N SER A 17 7.67 6.24 2.99
CA SER A 17 8.88 6.99 3.34
C SER A 17 8.65 8.06 4.40
N SER A 18 7.41 8.53 4.58
CA SER A 18 7.09 9.61 5.53
C SER A 18 5.72 9.44 6.18
N ALA A 19 5.55 10.05 7.36
CA ALA A 19 4.26 10.12 8.04
C ALA A 19 3.20 10.86 7.20
N SER A 20 3.61 11.90 6.45
CA SER A 20 2.73 12.65 5.56
C SER A 20 2.22 11.81 4.40
N SER A 21 3.07 11.01 3.76
CA SER A 21 2.66 10.14 2.65
C SER A 21 1.71 9.03 3.11
N ALA A 22 1.96 8.47 4.28
CA ALA A 22 1.04 7.53 4.90
C ALA A 22 -0.33 8.19 5.21
N ALA A 23 -0.33 9.39 5.78
CA ALA A 23 -1.56 10.12 6.09
C ALA A 23 -2.39 10.45 4.86
N GLU A 24 -1.74 10.88 3.76
CA GLU A 24 -2.41 11.15 2.49
C GLU A 24 -3.05 9.88 1.92
N SER A 25 -2.33 8.75 1.94
CA SER A 25 -2.86 7.46 1.46
C SER A 25 -4.01 6.93 2.32
N LEU A 26 -3.95 7.17 3.63
CA LEU A 26 -5.02 6.88 4.59
C LEU A 26 -6.24 7.81 4.46
N GLY A 27 -6.09 8.97 3.81
CA GLY A 27 -7.11 10.01 3.77
C GLY A 27 -7.35 10.67 5.13
N VAL A 28 -6.34 10.73 5.99
CA VAL A 28 -6.40 11.36 7.32
C VAL A 28 -5.53 12.63 7.36
N PRO A 29 -5.82 13.61 8.24
CA PRO A 29 -4.96 14.77 8.39
C PRO A 29 -3.54 14.38 8.82
N ALA A 30 -2.52 14.92 8.14
CA ALA A 30 -1.12 14.62 8.42
C ALA A 30 -0.72 14.91 9.87
N SER A 31 -1.21 16.01 10.45
CA SER A 31 -0.97 16.34 11.85
C SER A 31 -1.53 15.29 12.82
N THR A 32 -2.72 14.76 12.52
CA THR A 32 -3.36 13.70 13.33
C THR A 32 -2.54 12.43 13.31
N TYR A 33 -2.15 11.96 12.13
CA TYR A 33 -1.33 10.75 12.00
C TYR A 33 0.04 10.94 12.67
N SER A 34 0.72 12.05 12.42
CA SER A 34 2.03 12.35 13.03
C SER A 34 1.96 12.36 14.55
N SER A 35 0.93 12.97 15.15
CA SER A 35 0.75 12.95 16.62
C SER A 35 0.56 11.55 17.21
N HIS A 36 0.05 10.59 16.44
CA HIS A 36 -0.05 9.19 16.88
C HIS A 36 1.29 8.45 16.71
N GLU A 37 2.04 8.74 15.64
CA GLU A 37 3.34 8.10 15.37
C GLU A 37 4.48 8.64 16.23
N ASP A 38 4.44 9.92 16.61
CA ASP A 38 5.43 10.54 17.51
C ASP A 38 5.11 10.31 19.00
N GLY A 39 3.93 9.76 19.31
CA GLY A 39 3.49 9.45 20.67
C GLY A 39 2.92 10.63 21.45
N SER A 40 2.78 11.82 20.84
CA SER A 40 2.19 13.02 21.47
C SER A 40 0.72 12.81 21.82
N ARG A 41 0.01 11.98 21.06
CA ARG A 41 -1.36 11.55 21.32
C ARG A 41 -1.41 10.02 21.41
N GLY A 42 -2.15 9.53 22.39
CA GLY A 42 -2.39 8.09 22.53
C GLY A 42 -3.21 7.55 21.36
N LEU A 43 -2.76 6.42 20.81
CA LEU A 43 -3.44 5.71 19.73
C LEU A 43 -4.64 4.91 20.26
N LYS A 44 -5.86 5.25 19.83
CA LYS A 44 -7.10 4.54 20.19
C LYS A 44 -7.35 3.34 19.27
N ALA A 45 -8.29 2.48 19.67
CA ALA A 45 -8.57 1.24 18.97
C ALA A 45 -9.11 1.46 17.55
N GLU A 46 -9.96 2.46 17.35
CA GLU A 46 -10.57 2.79 16.06
C GLU A 46 -9.52 3.27 15.05
N GLU A 47 -8.61 4.15 15.50
CA GLU A 47 -7.49 4.66 14.69
C GLU A 47 -6.49 3.55 14.39
N ALA A 48 -6.17 2.72 15.39
CA ALA A 48 -5.29 1.57 15.23
C ALA A 48 -5.86 0.55 14.23
N ALA A 49 -7.17 0.30 14.23
CA ALA A 49 -7.81 -0.62 13.29
C ALA A 49 -7.64 -0.15 11.84
N LEU A 50 -7.83 1.15 11.60
CA LEU A 50 -7.61 1.76 10.29
C LEU A 50 -6.15 1.62 9.84
N TYR A 51 -5.19 1.96 10.71
CA TYR A 51 -3.76 1.90 10.38
C TYR A 51 -3.28 0.46 10.18
N ALA A 52 -3.72 -0.47 11.03
CA ALA A 52 -3.38 -1.88 10.94
C ALA A 52 -3.83 -2.48 9.60
N LEU A 53 -5.08 -2.23 9.21
CA LEU A 53 -5.61 -2.67 7.92
C LEU A 53 -4.84 -2.07 6.74
N HIS A 54 -4.50 -0.78 6.81
CA HIS A 54 -3.82 -0.09 5.72
C HIS A 54 -2.36 -0.53 5.55
N PHE A 55 -1.65 -0.75 6.66
CA PHE A 55 -0.25 -1.19 6.63
C PHE A 55 -0.09 -2.71 6.55
N GLY A 56 -1.18 -3.48 6.61
CA GLY A 56 -1.13 -4.94 6.52
C GLY A 56 -0.52 -5.59 7.76
N VAL A 57 -0.79 -5.05 8.94
CA VAL A 57 -0.35 -5.61 10.24
C VAL A 57 -1.55 -5.97 11.11
N SER A 58 -1.35 -6.83 12.09
CA SER A 58 -2.41 -7.17 13.05
C SER A 58 -2.74 -5.98 13.97
N LEU A 59 -4.04 -5.75 14.21
CA LEU A 59 -4.51 -4.77 15.18
C LEU A 59 -4.01 -5.07 16.60
N THR A 60 -4.03 -6.34 17.01
CA THR A 60 -3.57 -6.75 18.34
C THR A 60 -2.06 -6.59 18.48
N TRP A 61 -1.31 -6.83 17.40
CA TRP A 61 0.12 -6.54 17.37
C TRP A 61 0.38 -5.04 17.48
N LEU A 62 -0.34 -4.20 16.72
CA LEU A 62 -0.17 -2.75 16.77
C LEU A 62 -0.47 -2.18 18.16
N LEU A 63 -1.57 -2.62 18.80
CA LEU A 63 -1.99 -2.11 20.11
C LEU A 63 -1.24 -2.70 21.29
N TYR A 64 -0.88 -3.98 21.26
CA TYR A 64 -0.38 -4.71 22.44
C TYR A 64 0.96 -5.41 22.21
N GLY A 65 1.44 -5.49 20.97
CA GLY A 65 2.67 -6.21 20.61
C GLY A 65 2.51 -7.74 20.64
N TRP A 66 1.28 -8.25 20.62
CA TRP A 66 1.00 -9.69 20.66
C TRP A 66 0.97 -10.31 19.26
N ASN A 67 1.38 -11.59 19.16
CA ASN A 67 1.48 -12.40 17.93
C ASN A 67 2.53 -11.91 16.91
N GLU A 68 3.76 -12.36 17.08
CA GLU A 68 4.92 -12.05 16.21
C GLU A 68 4.91 -12.70 14.82
N LYS A 69 3.82 -13.35 14.40
CA LYS A 69 3.75 -13.93 13.05
C LYS A 69 3.28 -12.87 12.05
N TYR A 70 4.27 -12.16 11.50
CA TYR A 70 4.12 -11.39 10.27
C TYR A 70 3.89 -12.35 9.11
N GLU A 71 2.64 -12.61 8.74
CA GLU A 71 2.32 -13.15 7.42
C GLU A 71 2.05 -11.98 6.49
N THR A 72 3.13 -11.29 6.12
CA THR A 72 3.19 -10.45 4.93
C THR A 72 3.95 -11.22 3.85
N GLU A 73 3.53 -12.46 3.59
CA GLU A 73 3.80 -13.01 2.26
C GLU A 73 2.65 -12.52 1.41
N SER A 74 3.01 -11.76 0.36
CA SER A 74 2.15 -11.36 -0.73
C SER A 74 1.13 -12.46 -0.99
N ASN A 75 -0.12 -12.26 -0.55
CA ASN A 75 -1.13 -13.31 -0.66
C ASN A 75 -1.19 -13.68 -2.14
N PRO A 76 -0.78 -14.91 -2.52
CA PRO A 76 -0.83 -15.32 -3.90
C PRO A 76 -2.24 -15.13 -4.44
N GLU A 77 -3.27 -15.32 -3.61
CA GLU A 77 -4.67 -15.09 -3.98
C GLU A 77 -5.01 -13.62 -4.27
N GLU A 78 -4.39 -12.62 -3.63
CA GLU A 78 -4.60 -11.21 -4.01
C GLU A 78 -3.94 -10.91 -5.36
N MET A 79 -2.72 -11.41 -5.61
CA MET A 79 -2.07 -11.29 -6.92
C MET A 79 -2.84 -12.04 -8.01
N THR A 80 -3.38 -13.21 -7.70
CA THR A 80 -4.26 -14.00 -8.56
C THR A 80 -5.59 -13.28 -8.78
N PHE A 81 -6.18 -12.64 -7.77
CA PHE A 81 -7.42 -11.86 -7.92
C PHE A 81 -7.23 -10.66 -8.85
N PHE A 82 -6.12 -9.92 -8.72
CA PHE A 82 -5.80 -8.86 -9.67
C PHE A 82 -5.51 -9.43 -11.06
N GLY A 83 -4.77 -10.54 -11.18
CA GLY A 83 -4.50 -11.21 -12.46
C GLY A 83 -5.76 -11.75 -13.15
N GLU A 84 -6.68 -12.36 -12.42
CA GLU A 84 -7.96 -12.90 -12.90
C GLU A 84 -8.92 -11.80 -13.34
N GLN A 85 -9.03 -10.71 -12.56
CA GLN A 85 -9.84 -9.56 -12.95
C GLN A 85 -9.26 -8.84 -14.18
N ALA A 86 -7.94 -8.80 -14.28
CA ALA A 86 -7.26 -8.19 -15.40
C ALA A 86 -7.37 -9.06 -16.69
N LEU A 87 -7.29 -10.39 -16.57
CA LEU A 87 -7.66 -11.33 -17.64
C LEU A 87 -9.13 -11.20 -18.06
N ALA A 88 -10.05 -11.08 -17.08
CA ALA A 88 -11.48 -10.88 -17.33
C ALA A 88 -11.79 -9.52 -18.01
N ALA A 89 -10.93 -8.52 -17.85
CA ALA A 89 -11.01 -7.23 -18.53
C ALA A 89 -10.44 -7.25 -19.96
N GLY A 90 -9.97 -8.40 -20.46
CA GLY A 90 -9.47 -8.55 -21.84
C GLY A 90 -8.00 -8.20 -22.02
N ILE A 91 -7.16 -8.37 -20.99
CA ILE A 91 -5.70 -8.28 -21.13
C ILE A 91 -5.20 -9.27 -22.18
N LYS A 92 -4.52 -8.75 -23.19
CA LYS A 92 -4.06 -9.50 -24.36
C LYS A 92 -2.67 -10.09 -24.17
N ASN A 93 -1.90 -9.52 -23.24
CA ASN A 93 -0.51 -9.91 -22.96
C ASN A 93 -0.22 -9.71 -21.46
N TYR A 94 0.03 -10.82 -20.75
CA TYR A 94 0.25 -10.83 -19.30
C TYR A 94 1.62 -10.29 -18.90
N ASP A 95 2.67 -10.55 -19.69
CA ASP A 95 4.03 -10.09 -19.40
C ASP A 95 4.11 -8.56 -19.44
N VAL A 96 3.46 -7.95 -20.44
CA VAL A 96 3.36 -6.48 -20.57
C VAL A 96 2.57 -5.87 -19.42
N PHE A 97 1.55 -6.57 -18.93
CA PHE A 97 0.80 -6.12 -17.76
C PHE A 97 1.64 -6.16 -16.49
N LEU A 98 2.41 -7.23 -16.29
CA LEU A 98 3.34 -7.33 -15.15
C LEU A 98 4.39 -6.22 -15.19
N ASP A 99 4.96 -5.94 -16.36
CA ASP A 99 5.91 -4.84 -16.53
C ASP A 99 5.26 -3.48 -16.22
N ALA A 100 4.09 -3.20 -16.78
CA ALA A 100 3.31 -1.99 -16.47
C ALA A 100 2.97 -1.85 -14.98
N TYR A 101 2.65 -2.97 -14.31
CA TYR A 101 2.40 -3.00 -12.88
C TYR A 101 3.64 -2.65 -12.05
N GLN A 102 4.81 -3.21 -12.41
CA GLN A 102 6.06 -2.88 -11.73
C GLN A 102 6.46 -1.43 -11.96
N GLU A 103 6.30 -0.93 -13.18
CA GLU A 103 6.57 0.47 -13.51
C GLU A 103 5.66 1.42 -12.73
N ALA A 104 4.35 1.15 -12.68
CA ALA A 104 3.40 1.91 -11.87
C ALA A 104 3.79 1.93 -10.38
N LYS A 105 4.27 0.79 -9.85
CA LYS A 105 4.76 0.68 -8.47
C LYS A 105 5.96 1.58 -8.23
N VAL A 106 6.92 1.59 -9.16
CA VAL A 106 8.10 2.45 -9.08
C VAL A 106 7.69 3.92 -9.11
N ILE A 107 6.76 4.28 -9.99
CA ILE A 107 6.21 5.65 -10.09
C ILE A 107 5.55 6.07 -8.79
N GLU A 108 4.62 5.27 -8.23
CA GLU A 108 4.00 5.62 -6.94
C GLU A 108 5.05 5.76 -5.83
N MET A 109 6.02 4.85 -5.77
CA MET A 109 7.09 4.92 -4.80
C MET A 109 7.92 6.20 -4.95
N MET A 110 8.24 6.62 -6.17
CA MET A 110 9.03 7.84 -6.44
C MET A 110 8.26 9.12 -6.13
N PHE A 111 6.99 9.21 -6.54
CA PHE A 111 6.22 10.45 -6.45
C PHE A 111 5.48 10.61 -5.12
N LEU A 112 5.01 9.50 -4.54
CA LEU A 112 4.22 9.53 -3.31
C LEU A 112 5.03 9.05 -2.11
N GLY A 113 6.18 8.41 -2.31
CA GLY A 113 6.95 7.85 -1.20
C GLY A 113 6.15 6.78 -0.45
N GLY A 114 5.41 5.95 -1.18
CA GLY A 114 4.54 4.90 -0.63
C GLY A 114 3.43 4.51 -1.60
N ARG A 115 2.49 3.68 -1.14
CA ARG A 115 1.34 3.27 -1.96
C ARG A 115 0.31 4.40 -2.01
N GLY A 116 -0.14 4.75 -3.20
CA GLY A 116 -1.21 5.72 -3.42
C GLY A 116 -2.61 5.11 -3.28
N PRO A 117 -3.66 5.91 -3.52
CA PRO A 117 -5.03 5.41 -3.53
C PRO A 117 -5.22 4.30 -4.58
N ARG A 118 -5.70 3.11 -4.16
CA ARG A 118 -5.85 1.91 -5.01
C ARG A 118 -6.49 2.17 -6.38
N LYS A 119 -7.53 3.02 -6.43
CA LYS A 119 -8.21 3.38 -7.70
C LYS A 119 -7.34 4.18 -8.66
N LYS A 120 -6.47 5.06 -8.14
CA LYS A 120 -5.53 5.85 -8.95
C LYS A 120 -4.40 4.94 -9.45
N PHE A 121 -3.89 4.08 -8.58
CA PHE A 121 -2.89 3.07 -8.96
C PHE A 121 -3.38 2.19 -10.11
N ALA A 122 -4.59 1.63 -10.00
CA ALA A 122 -5.16 0.80 -11.08
C ALA A 122 -5.24 1.55 -12.42
N LYS A 123 -5.65 2.83 -12.41
CA LYS A 123 -5.68 3.66 -13.61
C LYS A 123 -4.29 3.90 -14.20
N LEU A 124 -3.28 4.10 -13.34
CA LEU A 124 -1.90 4.26 -13.77
C LEU A 124 -1.37 2.99 -14.45
N VAL A 125 -1.60 1.82 -13.86
CA VAL A 125 -1.24 0.53 -14.46
C VAL A 125 -1.88 0.36 -15.85
N HIS A 126 -3.18 0.66 -15.97
CA HIS A 126 -3.86 0.58 -17.27
C HIS A 126 -3.28 1.54 -18.31
N LEU A 127 -2.95 2.77 -17.92
CA LEU A 127 -2.36 3.75 -18.84
C LEU A 127 -1.00 3.28 -19.39
N ILE A 128 -0.12 2.80 -18.51
CA ILE A 128 1.21 2.28 -18.88
C ILE A 128 1.06 1.00 -19.73
N TYR A 129 0.09 0.16 -19.41
CA TYR A 129 -0.19 -1.05 -20.17
C TYR A 129 -0.60 -0.74 -21.63
N ASP A 130 -1.51 0.22 -21.81
CA ASP A 130 -1.97 0.64 -23.13
C ASP A 130 -0.86 1.31 -23.96
N GLU A 131 0.00 2.10 -23.32
CA GLU A 131 1.21 2.69 -23.92
C GLU A 131 2.17 1.60 -24.42
N LYS A 132 2.58 0.68 -23.54
CA LYS A 132 3.48 -0.43 -23.90
C LYS A 132 2.91 -1.33 -25.00
N LEU A 133 1.60 -1.61 -24.97
CA LEU A 133 0.95 -2.37 -26.05
C LEU A 133 0.96 -1.63 -27.39
N SER A 134 0.99 -0.30 -27.38
CA SER A 134 1.05 0.52 -28.58
C SER A 134 2.45 0.51 -29.17
N ASP A 135 3.48 0.67 -28.34
CA ASP A 135 4.90 0.61 -28.73
C ASP A 135 5.29 -0.72 -29.38
N MET A 136 4.64 -1.83 -28.97
CA MET A 136 4.88 -3.15 -29.58
C MET A 136 4.31 -3.31 -31.00
N ARG A 137 3.47 -2.38 -31.46
CA ARG A 137 2.82 -2.43 -32.78
C ARG A 137 3.51 -1.55 -33.82
N GLU A 138 4.42 -0.68 -33.40
CA GLU A 138 5.28 0.14 -34.26
C GLU A 138 6.57 -0.62 -34.66
#